data_AF-A0A1R2AUN3-F1
#
_entry.id   AF-A0A1R2AUN3-F1
#
_cell.length_a   1.000
_cell.length_b   1.000
_cell.length_c   1.000
_cell.angle_alpha   90.00
_cell.angle_beta   90.00
_cell.angle_gamma   90.00
#
_symmetry.space_group_name_H-M   'P 1'
#
loop_
_entity.id
_entity.type
_entity.pdbx_description
1 polymer ?
#
loop_
_entity_poly.entity_id
_entity_poly.type
_entity_poly.pdbx_seq_one_letter_code
_entity_poly.pdbx_strand_id
1 'polypeptide(L)'
;MHENYNVMMWCLIAVEIIVYVSVAIMLMKKRRNRLIKVRCIFLSQIGLWAGFSENIIVIIVLSNYLEDEKTSNLGLTLVTFAHFIVHYLFFLPFLLRSYRMYLIFKLDKDWDENDFTFMKKISRTKEIFLIKLLVVISLPIITLAICSFTIGGQVDYIIFDASNEKSSDSISQLTQSIGLLITFFEQFFCVLSINALRNINDDFFMKQELILVSLAWLITSPNNTFGFYSIFAYQILIRNTIVFTMSSVLPLIRSFMPQPLDIPVTEEILNFFPLMITSEFCMNAFELYIKDSKIQVDDKYGIYFLNMWLKCEYAKNATENLDSLDFSDEELQSLPKIQEQAFSILETIYYPHFKTSPQYNICLKEVNIQNLYLSRLHTISLGYLSNYRS
;
A
#
# COMPACT_ATOMS: atom_id res chain seq x y z
N MET A 1 11.82 -39.00 -19.90
CA MET A 1 11.01 -37.76 -19.90
C MET A 1 10.47 -37.46 -18.49
N HIS A 2 9.86 -38.43 -17.80
CA HIS A 2 9.37 -38.27 -16.42
C HIS A 2 10.44 -37.84 -15.38
N GLU A 3 11.63 -38.46 -15.37
CA GLU A 3 12.69 -38.06 -14.43
C GLU A 3 13.14 -36.60 -14.61
N ASN A 4 13.28 -36.14 -15.86
CA ASN A 4 13.64 -34.75 -16.15
C ASN A 4 12.54 -33.77 -15.73
N TYR A 5 11.27 -34.16 -15.84
CA TYR A 5 10.13 -33.36 -15.41
C TYR A 5 10.09 -33.21 -13.89
N ASN A 6 10.27 -34.30 -13.14
CA ASN A 6 10.34 -34.26 -11.69
C ASN A 6 11.51 -33.42 -11.18
N VAL A 7 12.71 -33.58 -11.76
CA VAL A 7 13.87 -32.76 -11.40
C VAL A 7 13.57 -31.28 -11.64
N MET A 8 12.94 -30.93 -12.77
CA MET A 8 12.54 -29.55 -13.07
C MET A 8 11.55 -28.99 -12.04
N MET A 9 10.55 -29.76 -11.62
CA MET A 9 9.56 -29.34 -10.62
C MET A 9 10.18 -29.10 -9.24
N TRP A 10 11.07 -29.98 -8.79
CA TRP A 10 11.80 -29.80 -7.53
C TRP A 10 12.76 -28.60 -7.58
N CYS A 11 13.40 -28.35 -8.74
CA CYS A 11 14.19 -27.14 -8.95
C CYS A 11 13.31 -25.87 -8.86
N LEU A 12 12.12 -25.87 -9.45
CA LEU A 12 11.19 -24.73 -9.35
C LEU A 12 10.75 -24.47 -7.90
N ILE A 13 10.42 -25.52 -7.15
CA ILE A 13 10.09 -25.42 -5.72
C ILE A 13 11.26 -24.81 -4.93
N ALA A 14 12.48 -25.28 -5.19
CA ALA A 14 13.67 -24.76 -4.51
C ALA A 14 13.90 -23.27 -4.81
N VAL A 15 13.72 -22.85 -6.07
CA VAL A 15 13.83 -21.44 -6.48
C VAL A 15 12.74 -20.59 -5.81
N GLU A 16 11.48 -21.04 -5.82
CA GLU A 16 10.37 -20.36 -5.14
C GLU A 16 10.65 -20.18 -3.64
N ILE A 17 11.15 -21.22 -2.96
CA ILE A 17 11.55 -21.14 -1.54
C ILE A 17 12.59 -20.04 -1.34
N ILE A 18 13.67 -20.07 -2.11
CA ILE A 18 14.78 -19.09 -1.96
C ILE A 18 14.26 -17.68 -2.16
N VAL A 19 13.46 -17.44 -3.21
CA VAL A 19 12.95 -16.11 -3.57
C VAL A 19 12.00 -15.58 -2.49
N TYR A 20 10.99 -16.36 -2.11
CA TYR A 20 9.99 -15.94 -1.12
C TYR A 20 10.60 -15.71 0.26
N VAL A 21 11.45 -16.63 0.73
CA VAL A 21 12.13 -16.51 2.03
C VAL A 21 13.04 -15.27 2.04
N SER A 22 13.79 -15.04 0.97
CA SER A 22 14.67 -13.88 0.87
C SER A 22 13.88 -12.57 0.94
N VAL A 23 12.80 -12.45 0.16
CA VAL A 23 11.93 -11.26 0.18
C VAL A 23 11.26 -11.08 1.54
N ALA A 24 10.77 -12.15 2.16
CA ALA A 24 10.16 -12.11 3.50
C ALA A 24 11.14 -11.55 4.55
N ILE A 25 12.36 -12.08 4.59
CA ILE A 25 13.41 -11.63 5.52
C ILE A 25 13.77 -10.17 5.25
N MET A 26 13.94 -9.78 3.98
CA MET A 26 14.31 -8.41 3.62
C MET A 26 13.22 -7.40 4.00
N LEU A 27 11.95 -7.71 3.75
CA LEU A 27 10.81 -6.89 4.18
C LEU A 27 10.79 -6.72 5.71
N MET A 28 11.04 -7.79 6.46
CA MET A 28 11.14 -7.73 7.92
C MET A 28 12.33 -6.91 8.42
N LYS A 29 13.49 -7.01 7.78
CA LYS A 29 14.66 -6.17 8.09
C LYS A 29 14.36 -4.69 7.83
N LYS A 30 13.65 -4.39 6.74
CA LYS A 30 13.27 -3.02 6.35
C LYS A 30 11.98 -2.53 7.01
N ARG A 31 11.48 -3.21 8.05
CA ARG A 31 10.19 -2.88 8.69
C ARG A 31 10.05 -1.46 9.24
N ARG A 32 11.16 -0.79 9.50
CA ARG A 32 11.20 0.60 9.99
C ARG A 32 11.13 1.63 8.86
N ASN A 33 11.39 1.26 7.61
CA ASN A 33 11.27 2.16 6.46
C ASN A 33 9.80 2.57 6.26
N ARG A 34 9.54 3.87 6.03
CA ARG A 34 8.19 4.44 5.88
C ARG A 34 7.38 3.71 4.79
N LEU A 35 7.97 3.44 3.63
CA LEU A 35 7.29 2.77 2.51
C LEU A 35 6.86 1.34 2.88
N ILE A 36 7.67 0.62 3.65
CA ILE A 36 7.36 -0.75 4.07
C ILE A 36 6.37 -0.74 5.24
N LYS A 37 6.59 0.11 6.24
CA LYS A 37 5.74 0.22 7.44
C LYS A 37 4.30 0.57 7.11
N VAL A 38 4.08 1.47 6.15
CA VAL A 38 2.73 1.89 5.77
C VAL A 38 1.91 0.73 5.18
N ARG A 39 2.53 -0.37 4.72
CA ARG A 39 1.84 -1.52 4.10
C ARG A 39 1.21 -2.54 5.07
N CYS A 40 1.26 -2.34 6.39
CA CYS A 40 0.91 -3.36 7.39
C CYS A 40 1.78 -4.61 7.24
N ILE A 41 3.00 -4.55 7.77
CA ILE A 41 4.03 -5.54 7.50
C ILE A 41 3.62 -6.96 7.90
N PHE A 42 3.04 -7.14 9.07
CA PHE A 42 2.58 -8.46 9.52
C PHE A 42 1.43 -8.98 8.64
N LEU A 43 0.50 -8.10 8.26
CA LEU A 43 -0.57 -8.48 7.34
C LEU A 43 -0.03 -8.85 5.95
N SER A 44 0.95 -8.11 5.45
CA SER A 44 1.66 -8.43 4.21
C SER A 44 2.49 -9.71 4.31
N GLN A 45 3.07 -10.03 5.46
CA GLN A 45 3.78 -11.29 5.68
C GLN A 45 2.82 -12.48 5.65
N ILE A 46 1.64 -12.37 6.28
CA ILE A 46 0.61 -13.42 6.20
C ILE A 46 0.24 -13.67 4.74
N GLY A 47 -0.04 -12.61 3.97
CA GLY A 47 -0.32 -12.73 2.55
C GLY A 47 0.85 -13.33 1.75
N LEU A 48 2.10 -12.92 2.02
CA LEU A 48 3.27 -13.46 1.33
C LEU A 48 3.46 -14.96 1.59
N TRP A 49 3.35 -15.41 2.84
CA TRP A 49 3.47 -16.82 3.19
C TRP A 49 2.32 -17.65 2.63
N ALA A 50 1.12 -17.10 2.63
CA ALA A 50 -0.03 -17.75 2.02
C ALA A 50 0.15 -17.88 0.49
N GLY A 51 0.57 -16.83 -0.21
CA GLY A 51 0.86 -16.92 -1.65
C GLY A 51 1.96 -17.93 -1.99
N PHE A 52 3.01 -18.00 -1.16
CA PHE A 52 4.05 -19.04 -1.26
C PHE A 52 3.46 -20.44 -1.12
N SER A 53 2.68 -20.68 -0.05
CA SER A 53 2.06 -21.99 0.19
C SER A 53 1.09 -22.38 -0.92
N GLU A 54 0.35 -21.44 -1.50
CA GLU A 54 -0.56 -21.70 -2.62
C GLU A 54 0.22 -22.12 -3.87
N ASN A 55 1.31 -21.42 -4.20
CA ASN A 55 2.20 -21.79 -5.30
C ASN A 55 2.74 -23.21 -5.14
N ILE A 56 3.26 -23.54 -3.96
CA ILE A 56 3.79 -24.90 -3.70
C ILE A 56 2.69 -25.95 -3.83
N ILE A 57 1.49 -25.70 -3.30
CA ILE A 57 0.36 -26.63 -3.42
C ILE A 57 0.00 -26.85 -4.89
N VAL A 58 -0.14 -25.78 -5.69
CA VAL A 58 -0.50 -25.88 -7.11
C VAL A 58 0.57 -26.61 -7.91
N ILE A 59 1.85 -26.35 -7.65
CA ILE A 59 2.98 -27.05 -8.29
C ILE A 59 2.96 -28.55 -7.94
N ILE A 60 2.71 -28.90 -6.67
CA ILE A 60 2.60 -30.31 -6.23
C ILE A 60 1.41 -31.01 -6.90
N VAL A 61 0.24 -30.35 -6.98
CA VAL A 61 -0.93 -30.96 -7.63
C VAL A 61 -0.70 -31.13 -9.13
N LEU A 62 -0.11 -30.14 -9.82
CA LEU A 62 0.30 -30.26 -11.22
C LEU A 62 1.25 -31.43 -11.45
N SER A 63 2.23 -31.62 -10.56
CA SER A 63 3.18 -32.74 -10.62
C SER A 63 2.47 -34.09 -10.47
N ASN A 64 1.58 -34.21 -9.48
CA ASN A 64 0.86 -35.46 -9.22
C ASN A 64 -0.17 -35.80 -10.31
N TYR A 65 -0.81 -34.80 -10.91
CA TYR A 65 -1.79 -34.97 -11.99
C TYR A 65 -1.15 -35.49 -13.28
N LEU A 66 0.15 -35.24 -13.47
CA LEU A 66 0.90 -35.67 -14.65
C LEU A 66 1.58 -37.03 -14.49
N GLU A 67 1.63 -37.61 -13.28
CA GLU A 67 2.44 -38.81 -13.01
C GLU A 67 1.70 -40.14 -12.81
N ASP A 68 0.50 -40.24 -12.20
CA ASP A 68 -0.36 -41.46 -12.25
C ASP A 68 -1.61 -41.41 -11.34
N GLU A 69 -2.63 -42.19 -11.68
CA GLU A 69 -3.97 -42.37 -11.04
C GLU A 69 -3.98 -42.87 -9.56
N LYS A 70 -2.84 -42.98 -8.87
CA LYS A 70 -2.73 -43.64 -7.54
C LYS A 70 -2.47 -42.70 -6.37
N THR A 71 -2.88 -41.44 -6.45
CA THR A 71 -2.88 -40.56 -5.28
C THR A 71 -3.95 -41.01 -4.28
N SER A 72 -3.55 -41.34 -3.05
CA SER A 72 -4.51 -41.74 -2.01
C SER A 72 -5.52 -40.61 -1.75
N ASN A 73 -6.82 -40.93 -1.69
CA ASN A 73 -7.90 -39.96 -1.44
C ASN A 73 -7.64 -39.04 -0.23
N LEU A 74 -6.99 -39.55 0.82
CA LEU A 74 -6.63 -38.77 2.00
C LEU A 74 -5.63 -37.64 1.68
N GLY A 75 -4.61 -37.92 0.86
CA GLY A 75 -3.60 -36.93 0.46
C GLY A 75 -4.19 -35.80 -0.37
N LEU A 76 -5.03 -36.12 -1.37
CA LEU A 76 -5.74 -35.12 -2.19
C LEU A 76 -6.69 -34.26 -1.35
N THR A 77 -7.41 -34.88 -0.41
CA THR A 77 -8.33 -34.15 0.48
C THR A 77 -7.58 -33.19 1.41
N LEU A 78 -6.42 -33.60 1.96
CA LEU A 78 -5.57 -32.74 2.79
C LEU A 78 -4.99 -31.56 1.99
N VAL A 79 -4.55 -31.81 0.75
CA VAL A 79 -4.02 -30.78 -0.15
C VAL A 79 -5.12 -29.77 -0.52
N THR A 80 -6.32 -30.26 -0.81
CA THR A 80 -7.50 -29.43 -1.07
C THR A 80 -7.87 -28.54 0.12
N PHE A 81 -7.90 -29.13 1.33
CA PHE A 81 -8.16 -28.39 2.56
C PHE A 81 -7.11 -27.31 2.82
N ALA A 82 -5.83 -27.66 2.67
CA ALA A 82 -4.72 -26.73 2.82
C ALA A 82 -4.80 -25.59 1.78
N HIS A 83 -5.10 -25.91 0.52
CA HIS A 83 -5.26 -24.93 -0.55
C HIS A 83 -6.35 -23.92 -0.20
N PHE A 84 -7.51 -24.38 0.25
CA PHE A 84 -8.63 -23.50 0.60
C PHE A 84 -8.24 -22.51 1.71
N ILE A 85 -7.64 -22.97 2.81
CA ILE A 85 -7.22 -22.09 3.91
C ILE A 85 -6.20 -21.06 3.43
N VAL A 86 -5.19 -21.54 2.70
CA VAL A 86 -4.09 -20.71 2.22
C VAL A 86 -4.61 -19.66 1.22
N HIS A 87 -5.52 -20.03 0.32
CA HIS A 87 -6.14 -19.12 -0.64
C HIS A 87 -6.78 -17.90 0.04
N TYR A 88 -7.58 -18.13 1.09
CA TYR A 88 -8.21 -17.02 1.82
C TYR A 88 -7.24 -16.21 2.66
N LEU A 89 -6.25 -16.87 3.27
CA LEU A 89 -5.17 -16.17 3.95
C LEU A 89 -4.29 -15.36 2.98
N PHE A 90 -4.31 -15.69 1.69
CA PHE A 90 -3.69 -14.90 0.65
C PHE A 90 -4.58 -13.73 0.22
N PHE A 91 -5.86 -13.98 -0.05
CA PHE A 91 -6.81 -12.99 -0.57
C PHE A 91 -7.20 -11.90 0.46
N LEU A 92 -7.60 -12.29 1.67
CA LEU A 92 -8.16 -11.38 2.69
C LEU A 92 -7.22 -10.24 3.11
N PRO A 93 -5.89 -10.44 3.28
CA PRO A 93 -4.95 -9.35 3.52
C PRO A 93 -5.09 -8.17 2.54
N PHE A 94 -5.33 -8.42 1.25
CA PHE A 94 -5.45 -7.35 0.25
C PHE A 94 -6.74 -6.56 0.41
N LEU A 95 -7.85 -7.23 0.70
CA LEU A 95 -9.12 -6.57 1.01
C LEU A 95 -9.00 -5.70 2.27
N LEU A 96 -8.35 -6.21 3.31
CA LEU A 96 -8.15 -5.49 4.57
C LEU A 96 -7.22 -4.28 4.40
N ARG A 97 -6.19 -4.39 3.55
CA ARG A 97 -5.33 -3.25 3.17
C ARG A 97 -6.10 -2.20 2.37
N SER A 98 -6.97 -2.63 1.45
CA SER A 98 -7.86 -1.74 0.67
C SER A 98 -8.86 -1.02 1.56
N TYR A 99 -9.48 -1.75 2.50
CA TYR A 99 -10.35 -1.19 3.53
C TYR A 99 -9.64 -0.15 4.39
N ARG A 100 -8.39 -0.43 4.81
CA ARG A 100 -7.58 0.52 5.57
C ARG A 100 -7.31 1.80 4.80
N MET A 101 -6.89 1.71 3.53
CA MET A 101 -6.67 2.87 2.67
C MET A 101 -7.93 3.71 2.52
N TYR A 102 -9.06 3.06 2.24
CA TYR A 102 -10.36 3.74 2.16
C TYR A 102 -10.74 4.47 3.46
N LEU A 103 -10.56 3.83 4.62
CA LEU A 103 -10.83 4.47 5.90
C LEU A 103 -9.93 5.67 6.16
N ILE A 104 -8.63 5.57 5.85
CA ILE A 104 -7.69 6.69 6.02
C ILE A 104 -8.12 7.88 5.16
N PHE A 105 -8.50 7.63 3.91
CA PHE A 105 -8.99 8.68 3.02
C PHE A 105 -10.32 9.29 3.47
N LYS A 106 -11.25 8.47 4.01
CA LYS A 106 -12.51 8.98 4.53
C LYS A 106 -12.32 9.83 5.79
N LEU A 107 -11.38 9.43 6.65
CA LEU A 107 -10.96 10.23 7.81
C LEU A 107 -10.35 11.58 7.37
N ASP A 108 -9.67 11.62 6.22
CA ASP A 108 -9.10 12.85 5.65
C ASP A 108 -10.16 13.83 5.11
N LYS A 109 -11.33 13.33 4.70
CA LYS A 109 -12.44 14.15 4.18
C LYS A 109 -13.44 14.62 5.24
N ASP A 110 -13.73 13.77 6.21
CA ASP A 110 -14.78 13.99 7.22
C ASP A 110 -14.15 14.27 8.61
N TRP A 111 -13.19 15.20 8.68
CA TRP A 111 -12.42 15.47 9.89
C TRP A 111 -13.24 16.28 10.93
N ASP A 112 -13.69 15.61 11.99
CA ASP A 112 -14.23 16.24 13.19
C ASP A 112 -13.65 15.52 14.42
N GLU A 113 -12.71 16.18 15.11
CA GLU A 113 -11.98 15.63 16.26
C GLU A 113 -12.86 15.41 17.49
N ASN A 114 -14.01 16.11 17.57
CA ASN A 114 -14.93 16.01 18.69
C ASN A 114 -15.94 14.85 18.55
N ASP A 115 -15.94 14.16 17.40
CA ASP A 115 -16.84 13.03 17.16
C ASP A 115 -16.27 11.73 17.76
N PHE A 116 -16.98 11.13 18.73
CA PHE A 116 -16.66 9.79 19.27
C PHE A 116 -16.54 8.74 18.15
N THR A 117 -17.27 8.93 17.05
CA THR A 117 -17.22 8.07 15.86
C THR A 117 -15.87 8.18 15.14
N PHE A 118 -15.17 9.31 15.23
CA PHE A 118 -13.85 9.55 14.65
C PHE A 118 -12.77 8.68 15.34
N MET A 119 -12.74 8.64 16.67
CA MET A 119 -11.80 7.78 17.43
C MET A 119 -12.01 6.29 17.15
N LYS A 120 -13.27 5.86 16.99
CA LYS A 120 -13.61 4.48 16.60
C LYS A 120 -13.21 4.17 15.14
N LYS A 121 -13.32 5.13 14.22
CA LYS A 121 -12.82 5.00 12.84
C LYS A 121 -11.29 4.92 12.84
N ILE A 122 -10.60 5.68 13.70
CA ILE A 122 -9.14 5.62 13.85
C ILE A 122 -8.67 4.24 14.32
N SER A 123 -9.29 3.65 15.34
CA SER A 123 -8.86 2.33 15.85
C SER A 123 -8.93 1.24 14.78
N ARG A 124 -9.88 1.34 13.84
CA ARG A 124 -10.05 0.42 12.71
C ARG A 124 -8.93 0.48 11.67
N THR A 125 -8.15 1.56 11.64
CA THR A 125 -7.01 1.71 10.72
C THR A 125 -5.72 1.04 11.23
N LYS A 126 -5.70 0.57 12.48
CA LYS A 126 -4.54 -0.07 13.11
C LYS A 126 -4.33 -1.49 12.58
N GLU A 127 -3.08 -1.85 12.32
CA GLU A 127 -2.72 -3.18 11.84
C GLU A 127 -3.20 -4.31 12.77
N ILE A 128 -3.08 -4.13 14.09
CA ILE A 128 -3.58 -5.10 15.09
C ILE A 128 -5.09 -5.33 14.93
N PHE A 129 -5.86 -4.27 14.63
CA PHE A 129 -7.29 -4.41 14.40
C PHE A 129 -7.56 -5.20 13.11
N LEU A 130 -6.81 -4.93 12.04
CA LEU A 130 -6.93 -5.66 10.78
C LEU A 130 -6.56 -7.13 10.94
N ILE A 131 -5.54 -7.48 11.72
CA ILE A 131 -5.19 -8.87 12.04
C ILE A 131 -6.32 -9.54 12.83
N LYS A 132 -6.90 -8.86 13.83
CA LYS A 132 -8.08 -9.39 14.55
C LYS A 132 -9.25 -9.62 13.59
N LEU A 133 -9.50 -8.68 12.69
CA LEU A 133 -10.56 -8.79 11.69
C LEU A 133 -10.29 -9.94 10.71
N LEU A 134 -9.02 -10.13 10.29
CA LEU A 134 -8.60 -11.28 9.49
C LEU A 134 -8.98 -12.59 10.19
N VAL A 135 -8.58 -12.77 11.45
CA VAL A 135 -8.88 -13.99 12.22
C VAL A 135 -10.39 -14.22 12.31
N VAL A 136 -11.17 -13.19 12.59
CA VAL A 136 -12.63 -13.29 12.70
C VAL A 136 -13.29 -13.68 11.37
N ILE A 137 -12.81 -13.14 10.25
CA ILE A 137 -13.33 -13.46 8.91
C ILE A 137 -12.85 -14.84 8.44
N SER A 138 -11.61 -15.22 8.74
CA SER A 138 -11.04 -16.52 8.36
C SER A 138 -11.64 -17.67 9.17
N LEU A 139 -12.09 -17.44 10.40
CA LEU A 139 -12.63 -18.50 11.27
C LEU A 139 -13.80 -19.27 10.64
N PRO A 140 -14.90 -18.65 10.18
CA PRO A 140 -16.00 -19.39 9.55
C PRO A 140 -15.56 -20.14 8.28
N ILE A 141 -14.62 -19.58 7.52
CA ILE A 141 -14.07 -20.20 6.31
C ILE A 141 -13.28 -21.47 6.67
N ILE A 142 -12.42 -21.39 7.67
CA ILE A 142 -11.66 -22.53 8.20
C ILE A 142 -12.61 -23.56 8.79
N THR A 143 -13.64 -23.16 9.52
CA THR A 143 -14.65 -24.08 10.06
C THR A 143 -15.40 -24.80 8.95
N LEU A 144 -15.83 -24.09 7.90
CA LEU A 144 -16.47 -24.70 6.73
C LEU A 144 -15.53 -25.71 6.04
N ALA A 145 -14.24 -25.39 5.91
CA ALA A 145 -13.24 -26.29 5.35
C ALA A 145 -13.01 -27.55 6.22
N ILE A 146 -13.04 -27.41 7.54
CA ILE A 146 -12.93 -28.56 8.46
C ILE A 146 -14.19 -29.41 8.37
N CYS A 147 -15.37 -28.79 8.33
CA CYS A 147 -16.63 -29.49 8.19
C CYS A 147 -16.69 -30.27 6.87
N SER A 148 -16.28 -29.66 5.75
CA SER A 148 -16.23 -30.34 4.44
C SER A 148 -15.25 -31.51 4.44
N PHE A 149 -14.10 -31.38 5.12
CA PHE A 149 -13.16 -32.47 5.33
C PHE A 149 -13.79 -33.63 6.13
N THR A 150 -14.47 -33.33 7.24
CA THR A 150 -15.05 -34.36 8.12
C THR A 150 -16.28 -35.07 7.57
N ILE A 151 -17.08 -34.39 6.73
CA ILE A 151 -18.36 -34.89 6.24
C ILE A 151 -18.23 -35.48 4.83
N GLY A 152 -17.39 -34.89 3.98
CA GLY A 152 -17.41 -35.13 2.53
C GLY A 152 -16.43 -36.18 2.02
N GLY A 153 -15.25 -36.35 2.63
CA GLY A 153 -14.24 -37.38 2.33
C GLY A 153 -13.73 -37.53 0.87
N GLN A 154 -14.34 -36.87 -0.11
CA GLN A 154 -14.14 -37.07 -1.56
C GLN A 154 -14.26 -35.76 -2.36
N VAL A 155 -14.37 -34.60 -1.70
CA VAL A 155 -14.57 -33.33 -2.39
C VAL A 155 -13.21 -32.73 -2.75
N ASP A 156 -12.79 -32.97 -4.00
CA ASP A 156 -11.61 -32.35 -4.57
C ASP A 156 -11.98 -30.97 -5.16
N TYR A 157 -11.63 -29.91 -4.45
CA TYR A 157 -11.91 -28.53 -4.84
C TYR A 157 -10.89 -28.01 -5.86
N ILE A 158 -9.79 -28.73 -6.03
CA ILE A 158 -8.71 -28.37 -6.95
C ILE A 158 -9.00 -29.00 -8.32
N ILE A 159 -9.34 -30.29 -8.36
CA ILE A 159 -9.53 -31.07 -9.60
C ILE A 159 -11.03 -31.18 -9.96
N PHE A 160 -11.79 -30.10 -9.82
CA PHE A 160 -13.21 -30.15 -10.10
C PHE A 160 -13.51 -29.75 -11.55
N ASP A 161 -13.63 -30.74 -12.44
CA ASP A 161 -14.02 -30.54 -13.84
C ASP A 161 -15.55 -30.37 -13.97
N ALA A 162 -16.00 -29.14 -14.25
CA ALA A 162 -17.40 -28.82 -14.48
C ALA A 162 -18.00 -29.50 -15.73
N SER A 163 -17.14 -30.02 -16.64
CA SER A 163 -17.57 -30.71 -17.86
C SER A 163 -17.76 -32.22 -17.68
N ASN A 164 -17.43 -32.78 -16.51
CA ASN A 164 -17.73 -34.18 -16.21
C ASN A 164 -19.24 -34.37 -15.99
N GLU A 165 -19.95 -34.71 -17.07
CA GLU A 165 -21.38 -35.06 -17.16
C GLU A 165 -21.85 -36.17 -16.18
N LYS A 166 -20.94 -36.76 -15.40
CA LYS A 166 -21.24 -37.86 -14.46
C LYS A 166 -21.64 -37.41 -13.05
N SER A 167 -21.63 -36.11 -12.73
CA SER A 167 -22.02 -35.60 -11.40
C SER A 167 -23.55 -35.51 -11.22
N SER A 168 -24.24 -36.63 -11.33
CA SER A 168 -25.68 -36.75 -10.99
C SER A 168 -25.94 -36.69 -9.47
N ASP A 169 -24.88 -36.63 -8.66
CA ASP A 169 -24.98 -36.66 -7.21
C ASP A 169 -25.23 -35.26 -6.64
N SER A 170 -26.28 -35.12 -5.82
CA SER A 170 -26.73 -33.85 -5.24
C SER A 170 -25.64 -33.11 -4.45
N ILE A 171 -24.71 -33.85 -3.86
CA ILE A 171 -23.56 -33.33 -3.09
C ILE A 171 -22.55 -32.63 -4.02
N SER A 172 -22.37 -33.16 -5.23
CA SER A 172 -21.47 -32.63 -6.23
C SER A 172 -21.95 -31.27 -6.76
N GLN A 173 -23.25 -31.16 -7.08
CA GLN A 173 -23.89 -29.92 -7.50
C GLN A 173 -23.90 -28.85 -6.41
N LEU A 174 -24.12 -29.25 -5.15
CA LEU A 174 -24.06 -28.35 -4.00
C LEU A 174 -22.65 -27.76 -3.85
N THR A 175 -21.62 -28.59 -3.98
CA THR A 175 -20.21 -28.16 -3.91
C THR A 175 -19.88 -27.17 -5.03
N GLN A 176 -20.28 -27.46 -6.27
CA GLN A 176 -20.10 -26.55 -7.41
C GLN A 176 -20.74 -25.19 -7.15
N SER A 177 -21.97 -25.18 -6.63
CA SER A 177 -22.71 -23.96 -6.31
C SER A 177 -22.01 -23.13 -5.24
N ILE A 178 -21.45 -23.78 -4.21
CA ILE A 178 -20.66 -23.11 -3.15
C ILE A 178 -19.37 -22.53 -3.73
N GLY A 179 -18.67 -23.27 -4.61
CA GLY A 179 -17.48 -22.79 -5.30
C GLY A 179 -17.73 -21.54 -6.14
N LEU A 180 -18.77 -21.57 -7.00
CA LEU A 180 -19.17 -20.43 -7.82
C LEU A 180 -19.58 -19.22 -6.97
N LEU A 181 -20.32 -19.45 -5.88
CA LEU A 181 -20.73 -18.38 -4.97
C LEU A 181 -19.52 -17.70 -4.30
N ILE A 182 -18.53 -18.49 -3.86
CA ILE A 182 -17.28 -17.99 -3.29
C ILE A 182 -16.53 -17.14 -4.31
N THR A 183 -16.34 -17.67 -5.51
CA THR A 183 -15.65 -16.97 -6.61
C THR A 183 -16.38 -15.66 -6.97
N PHE A 184 -17.71 -15.65 -6.96
CA PHE A 184 -18.50 -14.43 -7.14
C PHE A 184 -18.25 -13.41 -6.02
N PHE A 185 -18.23 -13.84 -4.76
CA PHE A 185 -17.95 -12.93 -3.65
C PHE A 185 -16.55 -12.33 -3.73
N GLU A 186 -15.53 -13.11 -4.10
CA GLU A 186 -14.17 -12.60 -4.31
C GLU A 186 -14.13 -11.50 -5.37
N GLN A 187 -14.73 -11.77 -6.54
CA GLN A 187 -14.83 -10.77 -7.61
C GLN A 187 -15.60 -9.53 -7.16
N PHE A 188 -16.73 -9.71 -6.48
CA PHE A 188 -17.53 -8.62 -5.96
C PHE A 188 -16.73 -7.74 -5.00
N PHE A 189 -15.98 -8.33 -4.07
CA PHE A 189 -15.12 -7.59 -3.15
C PHE A 189 -13.94 -6.90 -3.84
N CYS A 190 -13.38 -7.48 -4.90
CA CYS A 190 -12.37 -6.81 -5.74
C CYS A 190 -12.95 -5.57 -6.44
N VAL A 191 -14.13 -5.67 -7.03
CA VAL A 191 -14.82 -4.52 -7.67
C VAL A 191 -15.09 -3.42 -6.64
N LEU A 192 -15.60 -3.80 -5.46
CA LEU A 192 -15.82 -2.84 -4.37
C LEU A 192 -14.51 -2.17 -3.93
N SER A 193 -13.43 -2.93 -3.83
CA SER A 193 -12.10 -2.40 -3.45
C SER A 193 -11.59 -1.40 -4.49
N ILE A 194 -11.65 -1.73 -5.78
CA ILE A 194 -11.26 -0.81 -6.85
C ILE A 194 -12.09 0.47 -6.80
N ASN A 195 -13.42 0.35 -6.68
CA ASN A 195 -14.31 1.49 -6.62
C ASN A 195 -14.03 2.38 -5.39
N ALA A 196 -13.73 1.79 -4.24
CA ALA A 196 -13.36 2.50 -3.02
C ALA A 196 -12.01 3.23 -3.15
N LEU A 197 -11.06 2.65 -3.89
CA LEU A 197 -9.69 3.18 -4.02
C LEU A 197 -9.54 4.24 -5.13
N ARG A 198 -10.45 4.29 -6.12
CA ARG A 198 -10.29 5.11 -7.34
C ARG A 198 -9.98 6.60 -7.11
N ASN A 199 -10.55 7.18 -6.05
CA ASN A 199 -10.47 8.62 -5.76
C ASN A 199 -9.45 8.96 -4.65
N ILE A 200 -8.62 8.02 -4.21
CA ILE A 200 -7.64 8.23 -3.13
C ILE A 200 -6.33 8.78 -3.73
N ASN A 201 -5.68 9.73 -3.05
CA ASN A 201 -4.33 10.19 -3.40
C ASN A 201 -3.30 9.08 -3.12
N ASP A 202 -2.31 8.92 -3.99
CA ASP A 202 -1.41 7.76 -3.97
C ASP A 202 0.00 8.08 -3.46
N ASP A 203 0.08 8.74 -2.31
CA ASP A 203 1.34 9.27 -1.75
C ASP A 203 2.40 8.19 -1.46
N PHE A 204 1.99 6.92 -1.37
CA PHE A 204 2.89 5.76 -1.12
C PHE A 204 2.83 4.67 -2.19
N PHE A 205 2.23 4.97 -3.35
CA PHE A 205 1.99 4.02 -4.44
C PHE A 205 1.26 2.73 -4.00
N MET A 206 0.41 2.85 -2.98
CA MET A 206 -0.36 1.72 -2.46
C MET A 206 -1.70 1.57 -3.20
N LYS A 207 -2.26 2.66 -3.72
CA LYS A 207 -3.51 2.59 -4.52
C LYS A 207 -3.26 1.78 -5.77
N GLN A 208 -2.24 2.12 -6.56
CA GLN A 208 -1.90 1.39 -7.79
C GLN A 208 -1.60 -0.09 -7.50
N GLU A 209 -0.84 -0.37 -6.44
CA GLU A 209 -0.55 -1.74 -5.99
C GLU A 209 -1.84 -2.54 -5.74
N LEU A 210 -2.75 -2.02 -4.90
CA LEU A 210 -3.98 -2.71 -4.51
C LEU A 210 -4.99 -2.83 -5.67
N ILE A 211 -5.06 -1.84 -6.56
CA ILE A 211 -5.88 -1.91 -7.77
C ILE A 211 -5.36 -3.01 -8.70
N LEU A 212 -4.04 -3.07 -8.95
CA LEU A 212 -3.45 -4.07 -9.84
C LEU A 212 -3.60 -5.48 -9.28
N VAL A 213 -3.44 -5.66 -7.96
CA VAL A 213 -3.73 -6.94 -7.30
C VAL A 213 -5.21 -7.31 -7.48
N SER A 214 -6.14 -6.38 -7.26
CA SER A 214 -7.57 -6.63 -7.44
C SER A 214 -7.93 -6.98 -8.89
N LEU A 215 -7.29 -6.35 -9.87
CA LEU A 215 -7.45 -6.67 -11.29
C LEU A 215 -6.90 -8.06 -11.63
N ALA A 216 -5.74 -8.43 -11.08
CA ALA A 216 -5.18 -9.78 -11.28
C ALA A 216 -6.14 -10.87 -10.78
N TRP A 217 -6.78 -10.64 -9.63
CA TRP A 217 -7.83 -11.52 -9.09
C TRP A 217 -9.09 -11.56 -9.97
N LEU A 218 -9.56 -10.41 -10.46
CA LEU A 218 -10.73 -10.35 -11.35
C LEU A 218 -10.53 -11.05 -12.69
N ILE A 219 -9.33 -11.02 -13.26
CA ILE A 219 -9.03 -11.62 -14.58
C ILE A 219 -8.85 -13.13 -14.49
N THR A 220 -8.35 -13.64 -13.36
CA THR A 220 -8.03 -15.07 -13.18
C THR A 220 -9.21 -15.89 -12.68
N SER A 221 -10.23 -15.25 -12.12
CA SER A 221 -11.42 -15.85 -11.53
C SER A 221 -12.50 -16.37 -12.52
N PRO A 222 -12.78 -15.73 -13.68
CA PRO A 222 -13.81 -16.16 -14.63
C PRO A 222 -13.54 -17.49 -15.34
N ASN A 223 -12.29 -17.98 -15.29
CA ASN A 223 -11.88 -19.17 -16.03
C ASN A 223 -12.14 -20.50 -15.32
N ASN A 224 -12.63 -20.47 -14.08
CA ASN A 224 -13.25 -21.63 -13.42
C ASN A 224 -14.42 -22.22 -14.24
N THR A 225 -14.98 -21.44 -15.15
CA THR A 225 -16.14 -21.82 -15.98
C THR A 225 -15.76 -22.64 -17.24
N PHE A 226 -14.48 -22.69 -17.64
CA PHE A 226 -14.08 -23.28 -18.94
C PHE A 226 -13.52 -24.72 -18.86
N GLY A 227 -13.58 -25.39 -17.70
CA GLY A 227 -13.38 -26.85 -17.57
C GLY A 227 -11.96 -27.41 -17.77
N PHE A 228 -10.98 -26.62 -18.24
CA PHE A 228 -9.60 -27.11 -18.43
C PHE A 228 -8.70 -26.85 -17.21
N TYR A 229 -8.56 -27.86 -16.35
CA TYR A 229 -7.81 -27.77 -15.07
C TYR A 229 -6.34 -27.33 -15.23
N SER A 230 -5.61 -27.83 -16.24
CA SER A 230 -4.20 -27.48 -16.44
C SER A 230 -4.00 -25.99 -16.75
N ILE A 231 -4.88 -25.41 -17.58
CA ILE A 231 -4.87 -23.98 -17.91
C ILE A 231 -5.17 -23.15 -16.66
N PHE A 232 -6.09 -23.62 -15.82
CA PHE A 232 -6.46 -22.95 -14.57
C PHE A 232 -5.31 -22.91 -13.56
N ALA A 233 -4.59 -24.02 -13.37
CA ALA A 233 -3.44 -24.07 -12.47
C ALA A 233 -2.32 -23.10 -12.89
N TYR A 234 -2.03 -22.99 -14.20
CA TYR A 234 -1.09 -21.99 -14.70
C TYR A 234 -1.55 -20.55 -14.47
N GLN A 235 -2.85 -20.27 -14.57
CA GLN A 235 -3.40 -18.95 -14.28
C GLN A 235 -3.25 -18.57 -12.80
N ILE A 236 -3.45 -19.52 -11.88
CA ILE A 236 -3.18 -19.31 -10.46
C ILE A 236 -1.71 -18.94 -10.25
N LEU A 237 -0.77 -19.68 -10.85
CA LEU A 237 0.65 -19.38 -10.73
C LEU A 237 0.98 -17.97 -11.27
N ILE A 238 0.49 -17.61 -12.45
CA ILE A 238 0.68 -16.27 -13.05
C ILE A 238 0.11 -15.17 -12.13
N ARG A 239 -1.11 -15.35 -11.63
CA ARG A 239 -1.75 -14.43 -10.67
C ARG A 239 -0.85 -14.22 -9.46
N ASN A 240 -0.40 -15.32 -8.85
CA ASN A 240 0.39 -15.29 -7.64
C ASN A 240 1.74 -14.59 -7.86
N THR A 241 2.39 -14.85 -8.99
CA THR A 241 3.62 -14.15 -9.38
C THR A 241 3.40 -12.64 -9.56
N ILE A 242 2.31 -12.22 -10.22
CA ILE A 242 1.94 -10.80 -10.35
C ILE A 242 1.73 -10.18 -8.96
N VAL A 243 0.95 -10.83 -8.11
CA VAL A 243 0.63 -10.33 -6.77
C VAL A 243 1.88 -10.25 -5.89
N PHE A 244 2.75 -11.26 -5.92
CA PHE A 244 4.03 -11.27 -5.21
C PHE A 244 4.93 -10.12 -5.67
N THR A 245 5.05 -9.94 -6.98
CA THR A 245 5.88 -8.87 -7.56
C THR A 245 5.38 -7.50 -7.13
N MET A 246 4.08 -7.24 -7.31
CA MET A 246 3.48 -5.93 -7.03
C MET A 246 3.42 -5.62 -5.54
N SER A 247 3.13 -6.61 -4.69
CA SER A 247 2.87 -6.39 -3.25
C SER A 247 4.10 -6.52 -2.37
N SER A 248 5.15 -7.20 -2.84
CA SER A 248 6.32 -7.54 -2.02
C SER A 248 7.62 -7.06 -2.65
N VAL A 249 7.90 -7.44 -3.90
CA VAL A 249 9.17 -7.11 -4.57
C VAL A 249 9.26 -5.62 -4.91
N LEU A 250 8.25 -5.05 -5.54
CA LEU A 250 8.26 -3.66 -5.99
C LEU A 250 8.35 -2.66 -4.82
N PRO A 251 7.60 -2.83 -3.72
CA PRO A 251 7.79 -2.02 -2.51
C PRO A 251 9.18 -2.18 -1.88
N LEU A 252 9.72 -3.40 -1.89
CA LEU A 252 11.05 -3.68 -1.37
C LEU A 252 12.12 -2.95 -2.18
N ILE A 253 12.09 -3.03 -3.50
CA ILE A 253 13.01 -2.30 -4.40
C ILE A 253 12.93 -0.79 -4.14
N ARG A 254 11.72 -0.23 -4.07
CA ARG A 254 11.52 1.20 -3.78
C ARG A 254 12.06 1.61 -2.41
N SER A 255 12.12 0.70 -1.44
CA SER A 255 12.71 0.98 -0.12
C SER A 255 14.24 1.13 -0.13
N PHE A 256 14.91 0.81 -1.24
CA PHE A 256 16.33 1.03 -1.46
C PHE A 256 16.63 2.33 -2.20
N MET A 257 15.64 2.96 -2.82
CA MET A 257 15.84 4.26 -3.47
C MET A 257 15.98 5.36 -2.41
N PRO A 258 16.92 6.31 -2.58
CA PRO A 258 17.00 7.48 -1.73
C PRO A 258 15.67 8.22 -1.82
N GLN A 259 14.99 8.36 -0.69
CA GLN A 259 13.82 9.21 -0.61
C GLN A 259 14.31 10.64 -0.57
N PRO A 260 13.66 11.58 -1.30
CA PRO A 260 13.86 12.98 -0.98
C PRO A 260 13.61 13.12 0.52
N LEU A 261 14.58 13.69 1.22
CA LEU A 261 14.38 14.16 2.58
C LEU A 261 13.41 15.32 2.47
N ASP A 262 12.12 15.01 2.33
CA ASP A 262 11.07 15.96 2.67
C ASP A 262 11.30 16.25 4.14
N ILE A 263 11.91 17.42 4.43
CA ILE A 263 12.00 17.93 5.79
C ILE A 263 10.56 17.85 6.31
N PRO A 264 10.30 17.06 7.36
CA PRO A 264 8.94 16.89 7.84
C PRO A 264 8.40 18.27 8.17
N VAL A 265 7.32 18.68 7.52
CA VAL A 265 6.66 19.94 7.78
C VAL A 265 6.07 19.81 9.18
N THR A 266 6.68 20.50 10.14
CA THR A 266 6.21 20.56 11.53
C THR A 266 5.47 21.87 11.78
N GLU A 267 4.72 21.94 12.89
CA GLU A 267 4.12 23.21 13.33
C GLU A 267 5.18 24.30 13.55
N GLU A 268 6.37 23.92 14.02
CA GLU A 268 7.50 24.83 14.22
C GLU A 268 7.96 25.45 12.89
N ILE A 269 8.07 24.64 11.83
CA ILE A 269 8.41 25.11 10.48
C ILE A 269 7.32 26.06 9.96
N LEU A 270 6.03 25.75 10.17
CA LEU A 270 4.95 26.63 9.72
C LEU A 270 4.81 27.92 10.51
N ASN A 271 5.29 27.95 11.76
CA ASN A 271 5.18 29.12 12.63
C ASN A 271 6.35 30.08 12.53
N PHE A 272 7.45 29.67 11.87
CA PHE A 272 8.65 30.47 11.70
C PHE A 272 8.98 30.64 10.21
N PHE A 273 8.81 31.85 9.69
CA PHE A 273 8.94 32.17 8.27
C PHE A 273 10.29 31.74 7.64
N PRO A 274 11.46 31.99 8.28
CA PRO A 274 12.74 31.52 7.72
C PRO A 274 12.79 30.00 7.53
N LEU A 275 12.20 29.21 8.44
CA LEU A 275 12.16 27.76 8.29
C LEU A 275 11.13 27.34 7.24
N MET A 276 9.98 27.99 7.21
CA MET A 276 8.93 27.71 6.22
C MET A 276 9.46 27.78 4.78
N ILE A 277 10.17 28.85 4.42
CA ILE A 277 10.66 29.05 3.04
C ILE A 277 11.80 28.10 2.64
N THR A 278 12.41 27.40 3.60
CA THR A 278 13.42 26.36 3.32
C THR A 278 12.78 25.00 3.00
N SER A 279 11.50 24.81 3.33
CA SER A 279 10.72 23.65 2.90
C SER A 279 10.17 23.89 1.50
N GLU A 280 10.57 23.07 0.52
CA GLU A 280 10.10 23.17 -0.87
C GLU A 280 8.57 23.15 -0.96
N PHE A 281 7.93 22.25 -0.20
CA PHE A 281 6.47 22.15 -0.16
C PHE A 281 5.80 23.44 0.36
N CYS A 282 6.30 23.98 1.47
CA CYS A 282 5.74 25.21 2.04
C CYS A 282 6.03 26.44 1.18
N MET A 283 7.21 26.48 0.56
CA MET A 283 7.60 27.54 -0.38
C MET A 283 6.69 27.55 -1.60
N ASN A 284 6.39 26.39 -2.19
CA ASN A 284 5.46 26.27 -3.31
C ASN A 284 4.05 26.78 -2.94
N ALA A 285 3.56 26.44 -1.75
CA ALA A 285 2.27 26.94 -1.27
C ALA A 285 2.28 28.46 -1.03
N PHE A 286 3.38 28.99 -0.49
CA PHE A 286 3.58 30.42 -0.27
C PHE A 286 3.69 31.19 -1.58
N GLU A 287 4.39 30.67 -2.58
CA GLU A 287 4.50 31.25 -3.92
C GLU A 287 3.14 31.31 -4.62
N LEU A 288 2.34 30.24 -4.52
CA LEU A 288 0.96 30.23 -5.03
C LEU A 288 0.11 31.32 -4.37
N TYR A 289 0.18 31.43 -3.04
CA TYR A 289 -0.52 32.50 -2.31
C TYR A 289 -0.06 33.89 -2.77
N ILE A 290 1.24 34.11 -2.92
CA ILE A 290 1.80 35.39 -3.34
C ILE A 290 1.33 35.78 -4.75
N LYS A 291 1.27 34.80 -5.68
CA LYS A 291 0.77 35.02 -7.05
C LYS A 291 -0.70 35.42 -7.08
N ASP A 292 -1.50 34.87 -6.17
CA ASP A 292 -2.93 35.16 -6.06
C ASP A 292 -3.23 36.41 -5.20
N SER A 293 -2.24 36.90 -4.44
CA SER A 293 -2.39 38.02 -3.53
C SER A 293 -2.50 39.35 -4.27
N LYS A 294 -3.47 40.17 -3.85
CA LYS A 294 -3.66 41.55 -4.34
C LYS A 294 -2.96 42.61 -3.50
N ILE A 295 -2.20 42.20 -2.49
CA ILE A 295 -1.46 43.11 -1.61
C ILE A 295 -0.32 43.75 -2.42
N GLN A 296 -0.14 45.06 -2.25
CA GLN A 296 0.95 45.83 -2.84
C GLN A 296 1.69 46.60 -1.74
N VAL A 297 3.01 46.72 -1.92
CA VAL A 297 3.90 47.53 -1.08
C VAL A 297 4.75 48.35 -2.03
N ASP A 298 4.72 49.68 -1.92
CA ASP A 298 5.42 50.61 -2.82
C ASP A 298 5.17 50.32 -4.31
N ASP A 299 3.90 50.14 -4.69
CA ASP A 299 3.43 49.78 -6.05
C ASP A 299 3.96 48.44 -6.60
N LYS A 300 4.53 47.59 -5.74
CA LYS A 300 5.04 46.26 -6.11
C LYS A 300 4.26 45.13 -5.43
N TYR A 301 4.00 44.06 -6.17
CA TYR A 301 3.35 42.85 -5.67
C TYR A 301 4.33 41.93 -4.94
N GLY A 302 3.80 41.02 -4.11
CA GLY A 302 4.61 40.07 -3.33
C GLY A 302 5.58 39.24 -4.16
N ILE A 303 5.23 38.92 -5.41
CA ILE A 303 6.06 38.11 -6.30
C ILE A 303 7.37 38.82 -6.65
N TYR A 304 7.35 40.15 -6.69
CA TYR A 304 8.57 40.94 -6.88
C TYR A 304 9.55 40.72 -5.73
N PHE A 305 9.07 40.86 -4.49
CA PHE A 305 9.91 40.70 -3.29
C PHE A 305 10.41 39.26 -3.14
N LEU A 306 9.57 38.26 -3.47
CA LEU A 306 9.98 36.85 -3.48
C LEU A 306 11.10 36.58 -4.49
N ASN A 307 10.95 37.07 -5.72
CA ASN A 307 11.97 36.92 -6.77
C ASN A 307 13.25 37.66 -6.41
N MET A 308 13.16 38.85 -5.82
CA MET A 308 14.32 39.60 -5.34
C MET A 308 15.07 38.82 -4.26
N TRP A 309 14.37 38.27 -3.27
CA TRP A 309 14.99 37.46 -2.24
C TRP A 309 15.67 36.20 -2.81
N LEU A 310 14.99 35.47 -3.71
CA LEU A 310 15.54 34.29 -4.38
C LEU A 310 16.78 34.61 -5.23
N LYS A 311 16.77 35.73 -5.96
CA LYS A 311 17.93 36.22 -6.71
C LYS A 311 19.12 36.50 -5.78
N CYS A 312 18.90 37.10 -4.62
CA CYS A 312 19.95 37.33 -3.62
C CYS A 312 20.51 36.02 -3.03
N GLU A 313 19.65 35.04 -2.72
CA GLU A 313 20.07 33.71 -2.26
C GLU A 313 20.90 32.97 -3.32
N TYR A 314 20.51 33.08 -4.59
CA TYR A 314 21.28 32.51 -5.69
C TYR A 314 22.65 33.20 -5.84
N ALA A 315 22.71 34.53 -5.78
CA ALA A 315 23.95 35.31 -5.85
C ALA A 315 24.93 34.99 -4.71
N LYS A 316 24.44 34.65 -3.51
CA LYS A 316 25.27 34.21 -2.39
C LYS A 316 25.94 32.85 -2.61
N ASN A 317 25.26 31.95 -3.35
CA ASN A 317 25.69 30.57 -3.55
C ASN A 317 26.46 30.36 -4.87
N ALA A 318 26.24 31.22 -5.86
CA ALA A 318 26.90 31.16 -7.17
C ALA A 318 27.96 32.26 -7.30
N THR A 319 29.22 31.94 -6.98
CA THR A 319 30.35 32.87 -7.10
C THR A 319 30.82 33.13 -8.53
N GLU A 320 30.35 32.39 -9.54
CA GLU A 320 30.98 32.36 -10.87
C GLU A 320 30.12 32.92 -12.04
N ASN A 321 28.84 33.30 -11.85
CA ASN A 321 27.96 33.79 -12.94
C ASN A 321 27.00 34.91 -12.52
N LEU A 322 27.51 35.95 -11.84
CA LEU A 322 26.71 37.09 -11.37
C LEU A 322 26.16 37.98 -12.50
N ASP A 323 26.82 37.99 -13.67
CA ASP A 323 26.44 38.79 -14.85
C ASP A 323 25.06 38.43 -15.43
N SER A 324 24.49 37.28 -15.03
CA SER A 324 23.19 36.79 -15.50
C SER A 324 21.98 37.24 -14.67
N LEU A 325 22.19 37.94 -13.55
CA LEU A 325 21.14 38.20 -12.54
C LEU A 325 20.44 39.56 -12.63
N ASP A 326 20.77 40.40 -13.62
CA ASP A 326 20.25 41.77 -13.79
C ASP A 326 20.40 42.65 -12.53
N PHE A 327 21.48 42.48 -11.77
CA PHE A 327 21.84 43.44 -10.72
C PHE A 327 22.81 44.48 -11.28
N SER A 328 22.56 45.75 -10.99
CA SER A 328 23.55 46.82 -11.20
C SER A 328 24.74 46.68 -10.23
N ASP A 329 25.88 47.28 -10.57
CA ASP A 329 27.08 47.27 -9.73
C ASP A 329 26.83 47.86 -8.32
N GLU A 330 25.92 48.83 -8.21
CA GLU A 330 25.49 49.42 -6.94
C GLU A 330 24.59 48.48 -6.13
N GLU A 331 23.74 47.68 -6.79
CA GLU A 331 22.91 46.66 -6.17
C GLU A 331 23.74 45.47 -5.67
N LEU A 332 24.80 45.08 -6.40
CA LEU A 332 25.76 44.07 -5.98
C LEU A 332 26.43 44.43 -4.64
N GLN A 333 26.79 45.71 -4.45
CA GLN A 333 27.37 46.20 -3.19
C GLN A 333 26.36 46.30 -2.05
N SER A 334 25.06 46.34 -2.36
CA SER A 334 23.98 46.47 -1.38
C SER A 334 23.12 45.22 -1.25
N LEU A 335 23.53 44.09 -1.86
CA LEU A 335 22.85 42.80 -1.83
C LEU A 335 22.35 42.37 -0.44
N PRO A 336 23.14 42.45 0.65
CA PRO A 336 22.66 42.09 1.98
C PRO A 336 21.47 42.94 2.43
N LYS A 337 21.48 44.25 2.14
CA LYS A 337 20.40 45.17 2.50
C LYS A 337 19.15 44.91 1.66
N ILE A 338 19.31 44.70 0.36
CA ILE A 338 18.22 44.37 -0.56
C ILE A 338 17.54 43.06 -0.12
N GLN A 339 18.35 42.06 0.23
CA GLN A 339 17.85 40.79 0.71
C GLN A 339 17.09 40.92 2.04
N GLU A 340 17.65 41.66 3.00
CA GLU A 340 17.02 41.91 4.30
C GLU A 340 15.70 42.66 4.15
N GLN A 341 15.64 43.66 3.26
CA GLN A 341 14.42 44.40 2.96
C GLN A 341 13.34 43.49 2.33
N ALA A 342 13.71 42.72 1.30
CA ALA A 342 12.79 41.80 0.65
C ALA A 342 12.27 40.73 1.64
N PHE A 343 13.17 40.16 2.45
CA PHE A 343 12.83 39.20 3.48
C PHE A 343 11.88 39.79 4.52
N SER A 344 12.19 40.99 5.02
CA SER A 344 11.38 41.68 6.03
C SER A 344 9.97 41.98 5.52
N ILE A 345 9.81 42.41 4.26
CA ILE A 345 8.49 42.63 3.65
C ILE A 345 7.70 41.32 3.53
N LEU A 346 8.35 40.23 3.09
CA LEU A 346 7.71 38.92 3.01
C LEU A 346 7.28 38.40 4.38
N GLU A 347 8.12 38.56 5.40
CA GLU A 347 7.88 38.08 6.77
C GLU A 347 6.84 38.91 7.52
N THR A 348 6.86 40.24 7.38
CA THR A 348 6.02 41.13 8.20
C THR A 348 4.67 41.41 7.57
N ILE A 349 4.57 41.39 6.23
CA ILE A 349 3.35 41.72 5.50
C ILE A 349 2.72 40.45 4.92
N TYR A 350 3.44 39.72 4.07
CA TYR A 350 2.83 38.62 3.32
C TYR A 350 2.58 37.38 4.18
N TYR A 351 3.50 37.05 5.10
CA TYR A 351 3.41 35.84 5.91
C TYR A 351 2.24 35.83 6.91
N PRO A 352 1.91 36.92 7.64
CA PRO A 352 0.71 36.95 8.48
C PRO A 352 -0.58 36.73 7.70
N HIS A 353 -0.68 37.30 6.49
CA HIS A 353 -1.82 37.08 5.61
C HIS A 353 -1.83 35.67 5.02
N PHE A 354 -0.66 35.11 4.70
CA PHE A 354 -0.53 33.71 4.30
C PHE A 354 -1.11 32.78 5.37
N LYS A 355 -0.84 33.00 6.66
CA LYS A 355 -1.41 32.19 7.76
C LYS A 355 -2.95 32.13 7.78
N THR A 356 -3.61 33.11 7.17
CA THR A 356 -5.08 33.14 7.04
C THR A 356 -5.59 32.64 5.69
N SER A 357 -4.68 32.27 4.78
CA SER A 357 -5.02 31.87 3.40
C SER A 357 -5.41 30.40 3.28
N PRO A 358 -6.17 30.03 2.23
CA PRO A 358 -6.42 28.64 1.88
C PRO A 358 -5.14 27.82 1.65
N GLN A 359 -4.08 28.44 1.12
CA GLN A 359 -2.81 27.80 0.84
C GLN A 359 -2.07 27.39 2.13
N TYR A 360 -2.16 28.19 3.20
CA TYR A 360 -1.62 27.79 4.50
C TYR A 360 -2.37 26.60 5.11
N ASN A 361 -3.68 26.48 4.87
CA ASN A 361 -4.43 25.30 5.31
C ASN A 361 -3.94 24.00 4.63
N ILE A 362 -3.42 24.09 3.41
CA ILE A 362 -2.78 22.94 2.74
C ILE A 362 -1.53 22.52 3.53
N CYS A 363 -0.70 23.49 3.93
CA CYS A 363 0.47 23.25 4.74
C CYS A 363 0.14 22.67 6.12
N LEU A 364 -0.85 23.25 6.80
CA LEU A 364 -1.30 22.82 8.12
C LEU A 364 -1.89 21.39 8.08
N LYS A 365 -2.60 21.06 6.99
CA LYS A 365 -3.07 19.70 6.73
C LYS A 365 -1.90 18.71 6.63
N GLU A 366 -0.85 19.06 5.90
CA GLU A 366 0.35 18.20 5.78
C GLU A 366 1.06 18.02 7.13
N VAL A 367 1.20 19.08 7.93
CA VAL A 367 1.72 18.98 9.31
C VAL A 367 0.89 18.00 10.13
N ASN A 368 -0.44 18.12 10.09
CA ASN A 368 -1.33 17.24 10.84
C ASN A 368 -1.24 15.79 10.36
N ILE A 369 -1.12 15.57 9.06
CA ILE A 369 -0.88 14.24 8.47
C ILE A 369 0.43 13.66 9.01
N GLN A 370 1.51 14.44 9.01
CA GLN A 370 2.82 14.01 9.48
C GLN A 370 2.84 13.79 10.99
N ASN A 371 2.24 14.68 11.77
CA ASN A 371 2.05 14.53 13.21
C ASN A 371 1.23 13.29 13.53
N LEU A 372 0.21 12.98 12.74
CA LEU A 372 -0.57 11.76 12.89
C LEU A 372 0.28 10.53 12.54
N TYR A 373 1.13 10.58 11.50
CA TYR A 373 2.11 9.52 11.20
C TYR A 373 3.21 9.36 12.29
N LEU A 374 3.69 10.46 12.88
CA LEU A 374 4.74 10.50 13.90
C LEU A 374 4.21 10.14 15.31
N SER A 375 3.05 10.65 15.69
CA SER A 375 2.28 10.21 16.86
C SER A 375 2.04 8.70 16.78
N ARG A 376 1.65 8.18 15.61
CA ARG A 376 1.57 6.73 15.34
C ARG A 376 2.91 6.01 15.48
N LEU A 377 4.06 6.63 15.19
CA LEU A 377 5.39 6.06 15.47
C LEU A 377 5.65 5.98 16.98
N HIS A 378 5.27 7.01 17.73
CA HIS A 378 5.50 7.12 19.17
C HIS A 378 4.56 6.25 20.01
N THR A 379 3.29 6.07 19.60
CA THR A 379 2.37 5.14 20.30
C THR A 379 2.74 3.68 20.04
N ILE A 380 3.34 3.37 18.89
CA ILE A 380 3.83 2.02 18.58
C ILE A 380 5.11 1.69 19.37
N SER A 381 5.98 2.67 19.66
CA SER A 381 7.16 2.45 20.52
C SER A 381 6.79 2.35 22.02
N LEU A 382 5.83 3.15 22.50
CA LEU A 382 5.39 3.13 23.90
C LEU A 382 4.49 1.93 24.23
N GLY A 383 3.64 1.47 23.31
CA GLY A 383 2.83 0.25 23.50
C GLY A 383 3.67 -1.04 23.62
N TYR A 384 4.93 -1.01 23.16
CA TYR A 384 5.88 -2.10 23.35
C TYR A 384 6.51 -2.09 24.75
N LEU A 385 6.56 -0.93 25.42
CA LEU A 385 7.10 -0.77 26.78
C LEU A 385 6.06 -1.02 27.87
N SER A 386 4.76 -0.83 27.60
CA SER A 386 3.71 -1.14 28.58
C SER A 386 3.48 -2.64 28.77
N ASN A 387 3.75 -3.47 27.75
CA ASN A 387 3.60 -4.92 27.83
C ASN A 387 4.81 -5.64 28.47
N TYR A 388 5.84 -4.90 28.90
CA TYR A 388 6.98 -5.42 29.66
C TYR A 388 6.93 -5.00 31.15
N ARG A 389 5.84 -4.38 31.60
CA ARG A 389 5.63 -3.96 33.00
C ARG A 389 4.32 -4.46 33.61
N SER A 390 3.66 -5.45 33.02
CA SER A 390 2.52 -6.15 33.62
C SER A 390 2.88 -7.58 33.97
#